data_AF-A0A940RHI9-F1
#
_entry.id   AF-A0A940RHI9-F1
#
_cell.length_a   1.000
_cell.length_b   1.000
_cell.length_c   1.000
_cell.angle_alpha   90.00
_cell.angle_beta   90.00
_cell.angle_gamma   90.00
#
_symmetry.space_group_name_H-M   'P 1'
#
loop_
_entity.id
_entity.type
_entity.pdbx_description
1 polymer ?
#
loop_
_entity_poly.entity_id
_entity_poly.type
_entity_poly.pdbx_seq_one_letter_code
_entity_poly.pdbx_strand_id
1 'polypeptide(L)'
;MAVGRRNFLRSVAISALWVGFGKATQAQAADQESTDKFRRIFGAPNFRSPDETLKFLKAAQDKRVVAPRDAKAFAVYLKSTPLGRAINDPAAPEIVHLAQWNAFALDLTAQDHTTIKPLKPDPAKADDSDPSYAEQLGPHRSSRALAIMHLAMFEAVNTIYRRYKSYRDVQAKIFGAIQAEPAKVTPLTASVRRAIAVSAYDTLIVLYPNKRVLTEAMFRLTTLPIGDSEPMQVLGSAIGEAAARFVLEERKYDPQTKQFGDGSEYMRPPVVRNSLDLEPTYAQIFSSPTPEDWRIDPITGLPKAIGGYWGHVEPFALDPANLHLPPGPPAATSARFKKDYDDVRSVGGDPNPAPLGARRRTPTKRTGTQPNDALDSTNETFKANFWAYDGTALLCAPPRLYNMVATSVATKEYKILEAPDMARYLALINICLADAGIAAWTAKYKYHLARPITWIRGHQPADVINGVANGDWTPLGAPVSNGSPEGANLTPPFPSYPSGHATFGGALFEAMTQLLPLPPSGETRFKFVSDEYNGLNRGPLGEARPYVEREFASFEAAAAENARSRIWLGIHWQFDGDDGIDQGREIAKDVIGTTLLKI
;
A
#
# COMPACT_ATOMS: atom_id res chain seq x y z
N MET A 1 11.80 32.79 -42.46
CA MET A 1 11.69 31.37 -42.09
C MET A 1 12.81 31.04 -41.11
N ALA A 2 12.49 31.01 -39.82
CA ALA A 2 13.30 30.45 -38.74
C ALA A 2 12.37 30.39 -37.52
N VAL A 3 11.91 29.18 -37.16
CA VAL A 3 11.03 28.95 -36.01
C VAL A 3 11.67 27.86 -35.16
N GLY A 4 11.68 28.09 -33.85
CA GLY A 4 11.77 27.01 -32.87
C GLY A 4 13.02 27.04 -32.00
N ARG A 5 13.02 27.88 -30.95
CA ARG A 5 13.60 27.59 -29.63
C ARG A 5 13.31 28.75 -28.67
N ARG A 6 12.95 28.37 -27.43
CA ARG A 6 12.69 29.18 -26.21
C ARG A 6 11.25 29.64 -25.99
N ASN A 7 10.58 28.99 -25.03
CA ASN A 7 10.01 29.63 -23.83
C ASN A 7 9.25 28.57 -23.01
N PHE A 8 9.86 28.08 -21.93
CA PHE A 8 9.13 27.40 -20.85
C PHE A 8 9.80 27.75 -19.51
N LEU A 9 9.64 29.00 -19.10
CA LEU A 9 9.88 29.45 -17.73
C LEU A 9 8.81 30.48 -17.36
N ARG A 10 8.07 30.15 -16.30
CA ARG A 10 7.25 31.02 -15.44
C ARG A 10 5.98 31.66 -16.06
N SER A 11 4.82 31.13 -15.67
CA SER A 11 3.76 31.92 -15.03
C SER A 11 2.61 31.01 -14.59
N VAL A 12 2.46 30.77 -13.28
CA VAL A 12 1.14 30.59 -12.67
C VAL A 12 1.09 31.57 -11.52
N ALA A 13 0.27 32.60 -11.70
CA ALA A 13 0.01 33.63 -10.72
C ALA A 13 -0.54 33.02 -9.43
N ILE A 14 0.28 33.02 -8.38
CA ILE A 14 -0.12 32.82 -7.00
C ILE A 14 -0.68 34.16 -6.53
N SER A 15 -2.01 34.30 -6.52
CA SER A 15 -2.75 35.25 -5.67
C SER A 15 -4.25 35.18 -6.01
N ALA A 16 -5.05 34.62 -5.09
CA ALA A 16 -6.44 34.96 -4.79
C ALA A 16 -7.23 33.73 -4.32
N LEU A 17 -7.02 33.33 -3.05
CA LEU A 17 -8.02 32.55 -2.31
C LEU A 17 -7.83 32.70 -0.80
N TRP A 18 -7.60 33.92 -0.32
CA TRP A 18 -7.76 34.28 1.10
C TRP A 18 -8.06 35.79 1.21
N VAL A 19 -9.35 36.16 1.14
CA VAL A 19 -9.84 37.41 1.73
C VAL A 19 -10.90 37.03 2.74
N GLY A 20 -10.56 37.20 4.01
CA GLY A 20 -11.40 36.85 5.16
C GLY A 20 -10.66 37.03 6.47
N PHE A 21 -9.98 38.16 6.66
CA PHE A 21 -9.38 38.51 7.95
C PHE A 21 -10.45 39.00 8.90
N GLY A 22 -10.67 38.23 9.96
CA GLY A 22 -11.58 38.61 11.05
C GLY A 22 -11.79 37.58 12.17
N LYS A 23 -11.04 36.46 12.24
CA LYS A 23 -11.02 35.52 13.38
C LYS A 23 -9.68 34.73 13.51
N ALA A 24 -8.54 35.36 13.24
CA ALA A 24 -7.23 34.67 13.16
C ALA A 24 -6.59 34.35 14.54
N THR A 25 -6.98 35.04 15.61
CA THR A 25 -6.25 34.98 16.89
C THR A 25 -6.56 33.74 17.74
N GLN A 26 -7.81 33.24 17.73
CA GLN A 26 -8.17 32.02 18.47
C GLN A 26 -7.67 30.74 17.80
N ALA A 27 -7.63 30.70 16.46
CA ALA A 27 -7.09 29.56 15.72
C ALA A 27 -5.57 29.45 15.89
N GLN A 28 -4.84 30.57 15.91
CA GLN A 28 -3.41 30.60 16.19
C GLN A 28 -3.09 30.21 17.65
N ALA A 29 -3.91 30.63 18.61
CA ALA A 29 -3.73 30.24 20.01
C ALA A 29 -3.98 28.74 20.23
N ALA A 30 -5.01 28.17 19.59
CA ALA A 30 -5.28 26.72 19.63
C ALA A 30 -4.19 25.89 18.91
N ASP A 31 -3.61 26.42 17.84
CA ASP A 31 -2.47 25.83 17.11
C ASP A 31 -1.19 25.84 17.98
N GLN A 32 -0.96 26.92 18.74
CA GLN A 32 0.15 27.03 19.68
C GLN A 32 -0.02 26.08 20.89
N GLU A 33 -1.21 26.02 21.48
CA GLU A 33 -1.50 25.18 22.64
C GLU A 33 -1.41 23.68 22.31
N SER A 34 -1.91 23.27 21.13
CA SER A 34 -1.73 21.91 20.63
C SER A 34 -0.27 21.61 20.32
N THR A 35 0.47 22.54 19.71
CA THR A 35 1.93 22.39 19.48
C THR A 35 2.72 22.26 20.78
N ASP A 36 2.39 23.03 21.82
CA ASP A 36 3.09 23.03 23.11
C ASP A 36 2.73 21.82 24.00
N LYS A 37 1.46 21.38 23.96
CA LYS A 37 1.04 20.12 24.60
C LYS A 37 1.78 18.92 23.98
N PHE A 38 1.98 18.91 22.67
CA PHE A 38 2.75 17.88 21.98
C PHE A 38 4.27 18.00 22.23
N ARG A 39 4.85 19.20 22.29
CA ARG A 39 6.26 19.39 22.70
C ARG A 39 6.56 18.79 24.08
N ARG A 40 5.65 18.98 25.04
CA ARG A 40 5.78 18.40 26.39
C ARG A 40 5.72 16.87 26.39
N ILE A 41 5.00 16.24 25.46
CA ILE A 41 4.85 14.78 25.38
C ILE A 41 6.02 14.12 24.63
N PHE A 42 6.61 14.80 23.64
CA PHE A 42 7.53 14.15 22.68
C PHE A 42 8.96 14.70 22.63
N GLY A 43 9.26 15.82 23.27
CA GLY A 43 10.57 16.48 23.17
C GLY A 43 10.85 17.07 21.77
N ALA A 44 11.99 17.75 21.64
CA ALA A 44 12.54 18.18 20.36
C ALA A 44 13.36 17.04 19.72
N PRO A 45 13.37 16.89 18.38
CA PRO A 45 14.27 15.96 17.71
C PRO A 45 15.74 16.24 18.08
N ASN A 46 16.56 15.19 18.18
CA ASN A 46 18.01 15.29 18.35
C ASN A 46 18.67 14.36 17.33
N PHE A 47 19.55 14.88 16.49
CA PHE A 47 20.19 14.15 15.39
C PHE A 47 21.72 14.13 15.51
N ARG A 48 22.27 14.23 16.73
CA ARG A 48 23.73 14.33 16.95
C ARG A 48 24.46 13.01 16.74
N SER A 49 23.73 11.89 16.65
CA SER A 49 24.30 10.57 16.42
C SER A 49 23.37 9.63 15.63
N PRO A 50 23.91 8.55 15.04
CA PRO A 50 23.11 7.47 14.45
C PRO A 50 22.10 6.86 15.42
N ASP A 51 22.46 6.68 16.69
CA ASP A 51 21.58 6.10 17.71
C ASP A 51 20.38 7.01 18.03
N GLU A 52 20.59 8.33 18.06
CA GLU A 52 19.49 9.28 18.26
C GLU A 52 18.57 9.37 17.04
N THR A 53 19.14 9.31 15.84
CA THR A 53 18.38 9.21 14.58
C THR A 53 17.53 7.94 14.58
N LEU A 54 18.12 6.81 14.98
CA LEU A 54 17.41 5.54 15.10
C LEU A 54 16.28 5.64 16.12
N LYS A 55 16.54 6.19 17.31
CA LYS A 55 15.53 6.40 18.35
C LYS A 55 14.37 7.26 17.84
N PHE A 56 14.67 8.31 17.07
CA PHE A 56 13.67 9.15 16.43
C PHE A 56 12.83 8.38 15.41
N LEU A 57 13.46 7.65 14.47
CA LEU A 57 12.75 6.86 13.45
C LEU A 57 11.87 5.76 14.07
N LYS A 58 12.33 5.12 15.14
CA LYS A 58 11.53 4.17 15.93
C LYS A 58 10.29 4.83 16.51
N ALA A 59 10.47 5.95 17.22
CA ALA A 59 9.37 6.71 17.80
C ALA A 59 8.38 7.21 16.73
N ALA A 60 8.87 7.60 15.55
CA ALA A 60 8.04 8.01 14.42
C ALA A 60 7.14 6.88 13.91
N GLN A 61 7.61 5.64 13.90
CA GLN A 61 6.83 4.48 13.47
C GLN A 61 5.82 4.04 14.52
N ASP A 62 6.23 4.00 15.79
CA ASP A 62 5.42 3.50 16.91
C ASP A 62 4.28 4.45 17.29
N LYS A 63 4.47 5.74 17.01
CA LYS A 63 3.54 6.81 17.39
C LYS A 63 2.84 7.42 16.18
N ARG A 64 2.66 6.64 15.12
CA ARG A 64 1.81 7.05 14.00
C ARG A 64 0.40 7.27 14.51
N VAL A 65 -0.19 8.37 14.05
CA VAL A 65 -1.59 8.68 14.33
C VAL A 65 -2.36 8.62 13.02
N VAL A 66 -3.66 8.40 13.11
CA VAL A 66 -4.51 8.29 11.93
C VAL A 66 -4.54 9.63 11.21
N ALA A 67 -4.11 9.64 9.95
CA ALA A 67 -4.18 10.81 9.10
C ALA A 67 -5.62 11.31 8.97
N PRO A 68 -5.90 12.60 9.24
CA PRO A 68 -7.23 13.16 9.06
C PRO A 68 -7.60 13.25 7.58
N ARG A 69 -8.91 13.25 7.30
CA ARG A 69 -9.45 13.30 5.92
C ARG A 69 -9.52 14.70 5.34
N ASP A 70 -9.65 15.72 6.20
CA ASP A 70 -9.79 17.12 5.80
C ASP A 70 -8.41 17.75 5.59
N ALA A 71 -8.25 18.52 4.52
CA ALA A 71 -6.98 19.14 4.16
C ALA A 71 -6.43 20.09 5.23
N LYS A 72 -7.30 20.80 5.97
CA LYS A 72 -6.88 21.73 7.02
C LYS A 72 -6.33 20.98 8.23
N ALA A 73 -7.04 19.98 8.74
CA ALA A 73 -6.55 19.12 9.81
C ALA A 73 -5.35 18.31 9.34
N PHE A 74 -5.26 17.95 8.06
CA PHE A 74 -4.10 17.24 7.51
C PHE A 74 -2.84 18.09 7.56
N ALA A 75 -2.92 19.38 7.23
CA ALA A 75 -1.79 20.29 7.41
C ALA A 75 -1.33 20.41 8.88
N VAL A 76 -2.27 20.38 9.83
CA VAL A 76 -1.96 20.34 11.28
C VAL A 76 -1.35 19.00 11.68
N TYR A 77 -1.90 17.88 11.18
CA TYR A 77 -1.38 16.54 11.37
C TYR A 77 0.07 16.41 10.92
N LEU A 78 0.39 16.89 9.71
CA LEU A 78 1.76 16.87 9.22
C LEU A 78 2.70 17.54 10.23
N LYS A 79 2.36 18.71 10.74
CA LYS A 79 3.19 19.44 11.72
C LYS A 79 3.23 18.80 13.12
N SER A 80 2.30 17.93 13.47
CA SER A 80 2.21 17.31 14.80
C SER A 80 2.92 15.95 14.89
N THR A 81 3.07 15.24 13.77
CA THR A 81 3.79 13.96 13.72
C THR A 81 5.29 14.12 14.04
N PRO A 82 5.96 13.09 14.58
CA PRO A 82 7.41 13.11 14.74
C PRO A 82 8.15 13.45 13.43
N LEU A 83 7.78 12.82 12.31
CA LEU A 83 8.40 13.03 11.00
C LEU A 83 8.18 14.45 10.48
N GLY A 84 6.96 14.99 10.54
CA GLY A 84 6.73 16.34 10.06
C GLY A 84 7.27 17.43 10.97
N ARG A 85 7.59 17.16 12.24
CA ARG A 85 8.38 18.08 13.08
C ARG A 85 9.86 18.15 12.69
N ALA A 86 10.41 17.07 12.14
CA ALA A 86 11.80 17.03 11.69
C ALA A 86 12.01 17.68 10.31
N ILE A 87 10.94 18.02 9.61
CA ILE A 87 10.96 18.50 8.22
C ILE A 87 11.79 19.78 8.00
N ASN A 88 11.87 20.62 9.04
CA ASN A 88 12.55 21.91 9.02
C ASN A 88 13.89 21.87 9.77
N ASP A 89 14.33 20.70 10.21
CA ASP A 89 15.58 20.58 10.95
C ASP A 89 16.75 20.38 9.95
N PRO A 90 17.65 21.38 9.79
CA PRO A 90 18.80 21.21 8.91
C PRO A 90 19.75 20.11 9.39
N ALA A 91 19.69 19.70 10.66
CA ALA A 91 20.45 18.57 11.19
C ALA A 91 19.79 17.20 10.91
N ALA A 92 18.53 17.15 10.46
CA ALA A 92 17.88 15.89 10.12
C ALA A 92 18.62 15.18 8.97
N PRO A 93 19.03 13.92 9.13
CA PRO A 93 19.71 13.20 8.06
C PRO A 93 18.75 12.90 6.90
N GLU A 94 19.30 12.71 5.70
CA GLU A 94 18.54 12.50 4.46
C GLU A 94 17.52 11.35 4.56
N ILE A 95 17.80 10.30 5.33
CA ILE A 95 16.87 9.19 5.56
C ILE A 95 15.56 9.64 6.23
N VAL A 96 15.58 10.69 7.05
CA VAL A 96 14.36 11.21 7.68
C VAL A 96 13.41 11.75 6.61
N HIS A 97 13.95 12.40 5.57
CA HIS A 97 13.15 12.90 4.45
C HIS A 97 12.58 11.75 3.59
N LEU A 98 13.33 10.68 3.36
CA LEU A 98 12.80 9.46 2.72
C LEU A 98 11.69 8.81 3.55
N ALA A 99 11.92 8.60 4.84
CA ALA A 99 10.95 8.00 5.76
C ALA A 99 9.67 8.83 5.85
N GLN A 100 9.81 10.14 5.76
CA GLN A 100 8.73 11.09 5.73
C GLN A 100 7.85 10.96 4.47
N TRP A 101 8.46 10.92 3.28
CA TRP A 101 7.70 10.75 2.04
C TRP A 101 7.05 9.36 1.94
N ASN A 102 7.73 8.31 2.40
CA ASN A 102 7.13 6.99 2.56
C ASN A 102 5.89 7.04 3.47
N ALA A 103 6.02 7.58 4.69
CA ALA A 103 4.88 7.70 5.62
C ALA A 103 3.71 8.49 5.02
N PHE A 104 4.01 9.60 4.34
CA PHE A 104 2.99 10.39 3.63
C PHE A 104 2.29 9.59 2.53
N ALA A 105 3.02 8.82 1.72
CA ALA A 105 2.43 7.97 0.70
C ALA A 105 1.52 6.88 1.30
N LEU A 106 1.91 6.30 2.43
CA LEU A 106 1.05 5.36 3.16
C LEU A 106 -0.22 6.02 3.69
N ASP A 107 -0.15 7.26 4.16
CA ASP A 107 -1.34 8.02 4.57
C ASP A 107 -2.24 8.38 3.38
N LEU A 108 -1.64 8.74 2.24
CA LEU A 108 -2.35 9.05 1.00
C LEU A 108 -3.13 7.85 0.47
N THR A 109 -2.48 6.67 0.44
CA THR A 109 -3.12 5.42 0.03
C THR A 109 -4.28 5.04 0.97
N ALA A 110 -4.14 5.29 2.28
CA ALA A 110 -5.20 5.08 3.26
C ALA A 110 -6.38 6.04 3.07
N GLN A 111 -6.12 7.31 2.82
CA GLN A 111 -7.15 8.29 2.48
C GLN A 111 -7.87 7.93 1.18
N ASP A 112 -7.15 7.46 0.17
CA ASP A 112 -7.73 7.04 -1.11
C ASP A 112 -8.78 5.92 -0.95
N HIS A 113 -8.59 5.03 0.03
CA HIS A 113 -9.51 3.93 0.37
C HIS A 113 -10.60 4.32 1.38
N THR A 114 -10.58 5.55 1.87
CA THR A 114 -11.54 6.07 2.87
C THR A 114 -12.83 6.62 2.25
N THR A 115 -12.81 6.72 0.94
CA THR A 115 -13.83 7.30 0.06
C THR A 115 -15.09 6.43 -0.08
N ILE A 116 -15.04 5.17 0.35
CA ILE A 116 -16.14 4.19 0.20
C ILE A 116 -17.15 4.34 1.35
N LYS A 117 -18.04 5.35 1.28
CA LYS A 117 -19.40 5.23 1.86
C LYS A 117 -20.30 4.50 0.85
N PRO A 118 -21.41 3.85 1.26
CA PRO A 118 -22.25 3.11 0.32
C PRO A 118 -22.70 4.04 -0.80
N LEU A 119 -22.32 3.65 -2.02
CA LEU A 119 -22.29 4.45 -3.24
C LEU A 119 -23.65 5.08 -3.58
N LYS A 120 -23.73 6.41 -3.52
CA LYS A 120 -24.39 7.23 -4.55
C LYS A 120 -23.57 8.52 -4.73
N PRO A 121 -22.56 8.53 -5.61
CA PRO A 121 -21.99 9.79 -6.08
C PRO A 121 -23.09 10.62 -6.72
N ASP A 122 -23.17 11.91 -6.40
CA ASP A 122 -23.99 12.88 -7.13
C ASP A 122 -23.17 13.35 -8.35
N PRO A 123 -23.47 12.89 -9.57
CA PRO A 123 -22.69 13.25 -10.75
C PRO A 123 -22.74 14.75 -11.07
N ALA A 124 -23.76 15.46 -10.54
CA ALA A 124 -23.98 16.88 -10.81
C ALA A 124 -23.10 17.81 -9.96
N LYS A 125 -22.32 17.29 -8.99
CA LYS A 125 -21.44 18.09 -8.10
C LYS A 125 -19.96 17.72 -8.18
N ALA A 126 -19.59 16.87 -9.12
CA ALA A 126 -18.23 16.36 -9.25
C ALA A 126 -17.31 17.39 -9.93
N ASP A 127 -16.44 18.04 -9.16
CA ASP A 127 -15.23 18.68 -9.69
C ASP A 127 -14.05 17.69 -9.70
N ASP A 128 -13.00 17.98 -10.47
CA ASP A 128 -11.79 17.14 -10.58
C ASP A 128 -10.87 17.23 -9.33
N SER A 129 -11.36 17.82 -8.24
CA SER A 129 -10.65 17.97 -6.97
C SER A 129 -11.39 17.34 -5.79
N ASP A 130 -12.47 16.59 -6.05
CA ASP A 130 -13.26 15.96 -5.00
C ASP A 130 -12.45 14.81 -4.35
N PRO A 131 -12.07 14.95 -3.07
CA PRO A 131 -11.26 13.96 -2.36
C PRO A 131 -12.03 12.65 -2.09
N SER A 132 -13.33 12.58 -2.41
CA SER A 132 -14.18 11.41 -2.25
C SER A 132 -14.08 10.38 -3.39
N TYR A 133 -13.30 10.63 -4.45
CA TYR A 133 -13.05 9.62 -5.49
C TYR A 133 -11.78 8.82 -5.22
N ALA A 134 -11.82 7.50 -5.34
CA ALA A 134 -10.64 6.64 -5.19
C ALA A 134 -9.85 6.57 -6.50
N GLU A 135 -8.52 6.61 -6.47
CA GLU A 135 -7.66 6.71 -7.67
C GLU A 135 -6.76 5.50 -7.87
N GLN A 136 -6.32 4.88 -6.78
CA GLN A 136 -5.48 3.69 -6.78
C GLN A 136 -6.11 2.62 -5.88
N LEU A 137 -7.43 2.45 -5.99
CA LEU A 137 -8.18 1.54 -5.14
C LEU A 137 -7.79 0.08 -5.37
N GLY A 138 -7.60 -0.62 -4.27
CA GLY A 138 -7.31 -2.04 -4.25
C GLY A 138 -5.82 -2.36 -4.13
N PRO A 139 -5.49 -3.60 -3.77
CA PRO A 139 -4.13 -4.07 -3.55
C PRO A 139 -3.21 -3.93 -4.78
N HIS A 140 -3.74 -4.22 -5.97
CA HIS A 140 -3.01 -4.21 -7.24
C HIS A 140 -2.62 -2.78 -7.67
N ARG A 141 -3.55 -1.82 -7.60
CA ARG A 141 -3.27 -0.41 -7.94
C ARG A 141 -2.39 0.29 -6.90
N SER A 142 -2.66 0.07 -5.61
CA SER A 142 -1.88 0.70 -4.52
C SER A 142 -0.42 0.21 -4.48
N SER A 143 -0.16 -1.08 -4.71
CA SER A 143 1.22 -1.60 -4.82
C SER A 143 1.97 -0.98 -6.00
N ARG A 144 1.35 -0.88 -7.18
CA ARG A 144 1.92 -0.18 -8.35
C ARG A 144 2.24 1.29 -8.06
N ALA A 145 1.33 2.01 -7.42
CA ALA A 145 1.54 3.43 -7.09
C ALA A 145 2.73 3.63 -6.14
N LEU A 146 2.85 2.78 -5.11
CA LEU A 146 3.99 2.81 -4.19
C LEU A 146 5.31 2.45 -4.90
N ALA A 147 5.30 1.51 -5.84
CA ALA A 147 6.49 1.16 -6.63
C ALA A 147 6.99 2.34 -7.48
N ILE A 148 6.10 3.03 -8.20
CA ILE A 148 6.44 4.19 -9.05
C ILE A 148 7.13 5.27 -8.22
N MET A 149 6.52 5.66 -7.11
CA MET A 149 7.05 6.73 -6.26
C MET A 149 8.40 6.35 -5.63
N HIS A 150 8.52 5.13 -5.06
CA HIS A 150 9.76 4.70 -4.42
C HIS A 150 10.89 4.48 -5.42
N LEU A 151 10.57 4.03 -6.64
CA LEU A 151 11.54 3.94 -7.72
C LEU A 151 12.03 5.32 -8.16
N ALA A 152 11.15 6.31 -8.28
CA ALA A 152 11.56 7.69 -8.59
C ALA A 152 12.46 8.29 -7.50
N MET A 153 12.12 8.09 -6.22
CA MET A 153 13.00 8.50 -5.11
C MET A 153 14.34 7.77 -5.14
N PHE A 154 14.36 6.47 -5.44
CA PHE A 154 15.60 5.72 -5.62
C PHE A 154 16.45 6.28 -6.74
N GLU A 155 15.91 6.50 -7.94
CA GLU A 155 16.67 7.04 -9.06
C GLU A 155 17.20 8.44 -8.78
N ALA A 156 16.42 9.28 -8.09
CA ALA A 156 16.87 10.60 -7.65
C ALA A 156 18.08 10.53 -6.69
N VAL A 157 17.99 9.70 -5.64
CA VAL A 157 19.06 9.51 -4.66
C VAL A 157 20.28 8.81 -5.31
N ASN A 158 20.05 7.77 -6.09
CA ASN A 158 21.09 6.98 -6.72
C ASN A 158 21.81 7.74 -7.85
N THR A 159 21.18 8.73 -8.50
CA THR A 159 21.88 9.65 -9.42
C THR A 159 22.98 10.44 -8.70
N ILE A 160 22.73 10.81 -7.45
CA ILE A 160 23.67 11.59 -6.63
C ILE A 160 24.76 10.70 -6.02
N TYR A 161 24.38 9.53 -5.48
CA TYR A 161 25.29 8.62 -4.78
C TYR A 161 25.96 7.56 -5.66
N ARG A 162 25.29 7.09 -6.72
CA ARG A 162 25.73 6.06 -7.67
C ARG A 162 26.25 4.77 -7.03
N ARG A 163 25.56 4.27 -6.00
CA ARG A 163 25.91 3.01 -5.30
C ARG A 163 25.35 1.75 -5.97
N TYR A 164 24.35 1.92 -6.82
CA TYR A 164 23.56 0.81 -7.37
C TYR A 164 23.33 0.99 -8.87
N LYS A 165 23.11 -0.12 -9.58
CA LYS A 165 22.67 -0.10 -10.97
C LYS A 165 21.31 0.59 -11.06
N SER A 166 21.15 1.42 -12.07
CA SER A 166 19.89 2.11 -12.36
C SER A 166 18.87 1.16 -12.96
N TYR A 167 17.60 1.46 -12.72
CA TYR A 167 16.47 0.81 -13.37
C TYR A 167 16.37 1.24 -14.82
N ARG A 168 16.50 0.28 -15.75
CA ARG A 168 16.26 0.47 -17.21
C ARG A 168 16.90 1.76 -17.77
N ASP A 169 18.14 2.03 -17.38
CA ASP A 169 18.93 3.21 -17.79
C ASP A 169 18.34 4.59 -17.43
N VAL A 170 17.40 4.67 -16.48
CA VAL A 170 16.78 5.94 -16.05
C VAL A 170 17.84 6.96 -15.61
N GLN A 171 18.89 6.54 -14.89
CA GLN A 171 19.97 7.41 -14.46
C GLN A 171 20.70 8.09 -15.64
N ALA A 172 20.93 7.36 -16.74
CA ALA A 172 21.55 7.94 -17.93
C ALA A 172 20.63 9.00 -18.56
N LYS A 173 19.32 8.73 -18.60
CA LYS A 173 18.31 9.70 -19.05
C LYS A 173 18.29 10.95 -18.15
N ILE A 174 18.40 10.78 -16.83
CA ILE A 174 18.49 11.89 -15.87
C ILE A 174 19.71 12.76 -16.17
N PHE A 175 20.91 12.18 -16.33
CA PHE A 175 22.12 12.94 -16.66
C PHE A 175 21.99 13.72 -17.98
N GLY A 176 21.41 13.09 -19.00
CA GLY A 176 21.13 13.76 -20.27
C GLY A 176 20.17 14.95 -20.13
N ALA A 177 19.15 14.82 -19.28
CA ALA A 177 18.17 15.89 -19.04
C ALA A 177 18.73 17.08 -18.27
N ILE A 178 19.52 16.83 -17.22
CA ILE A 178 20.12 17.90 -16.39
C ILE A 178 21.40 18.48 -17.02
N GLN A 179 21.90 17.88 -18.10
CA GLN A 179 23.13 18.29 -18.80
C GLN A 179 24.34 18.40 -17.88
N ALA A 180 24.47 17.47 -16.92
CA ALA A 180 25.56 17.45 -15.96
C ALA A 180 26.45 16.21 -16.15
N GLU A 181 27.76 16.41 -16.01
CA GLU A 181 28.71 15.29 -15.96
C GLU A 181 28.51 14.48 -14.67
N PRO A 182 28.43 13.14 -14.72
CA PRO A 182 28.21 12.31 -13.55
C PRO A 182 29.18 12.62 -12.39
N ALA A 183 30.46 12.78 -12.68
CA ALA A 183 31.49 13.08 -11.68
C ALA A 183 31.25 14.37 -10.87
N LYS A 184 30.47 15.32 -11.42
CA LYS A 184 30.16 16.62 -10.78
C LYS A 184 28.89 16.59 -9.93
N VAL A 185 28.08 15.54 -10.03
CA VAL A 185 26.86 15.38 -9.24
C VAL A 185 27.19 14.53 -8.01
N THR A 186 27.18 15.13 -6.82
CA THR A 186 27.52 14.49 -5.55
C THR A 186 26.65 15.08 -4.43
N PRO A 187 26.62 14.49 -3.22
CA PRO A 187 25.93 15.09 -2.08
C PRO A 187 26.48 16.48 -1.68
N LEU A 188 27.67 16.86 -2.15
CA LEU A 188 28.25 18.19 -1.92
C LEU A 188 27.78 19.25 -2.95
N THR A 189 27.20 18.81 -4.06
CA THR A 189 26.82 19.70 -5.18
C THR A 189 25.32 19.67 -5.48
N ALA A 190 24.59 18.67 -5.02
CA ALA A 190 23.15 18.53 -5.18
C ALA A 190 22.46 18.26 -3.83
N SER A 191 21.33 18.93 -3.60
CA SER A 191 20.49 18.67 -2.42
C SER A 191 19.73 17.35 -2.59
N VAL A 192 20.14 16.32 -1.84
CA VAL A 192 19.46 15.02 -1.85
C VAL A 192 18.04 15.15 -1.30
N ARG A 193 17.85 15.96 -0.25
CA ARG A 193 16.54 16.24 0.36
C ARG A 193 15.56 16.79 -0.66
N ARG A 194 16.03 17.74 -1.48
CA ARG A 194 15.22 18.32 -2.54
C ARG A 194 14.92 17.33 -3.67
N ALA A 195 15.90 16.51 -4.05
CA ALA A 195 15.71 15.47 -5.06
C ALA A 195 14.65 14.43 -4.63
N ILE A 196 14.68 13.99 -3.36
CA ILE A 196 13.66 13.13 -2.76
C ILE A 196 12.29 13.81 -2.81
N ALA A 197 12.20 15.06 -2.33
CA ALA A 197 10.92 15.75 -2.21
C ALA A 197 10.25 16.00 -3.57
N VAL A 198 11.03 16.40 -4.56
CA VAL A 198 10.50 16.70 -5.90
C VAL A 198 10.11 15.41 -6.63
N SER A 199 10.94 14.36 -6.58
CA SER A 199 10.60 13.07 -7.21
C SER A 199 9.33 12.44 -6.61
N ALA A 200 9.18 12.52 -5.28
CA ALA A 200 7.98 12.05 -4.59
C ALA A 200 6.74 12.91 -4.93
N TYR A 201 6.85 14.24 -4.89
CA TYR A 201 5.75 15.14 -5.22
C TYR A 201 5.24 14.93 -6.65
N ASP A 202 6.15 14.96 -7.63
CA ASP A 202 5.79 14.90 -9.06
C ASP A 202 5.17 13.55 -9.44
N THR A 203 5.60 12.45 -8.82
CA THR A 203 4.95 11.15 -9.01
C THR A 203 3.58 11.09 -8.35
N LEU A 204 3.45 11.54 -7.10
CA LEU A 204 2.21 11.43 -6.36
C LEU A 204 1.08 12.31 -6.93
N ILE A 205 1.37 13.51 -7.45
CA ILE A 205 0.32 14.33 -8.08
C ILE A 205 -0.19 13.75 -9.42
N VAL A 206 0.59 12.90 -10.07
CA VAL A 206 0.18 12.16 -11.27
C VAL A 206 -0.65 10.94 -10.89
N LEU A 207 -0.28 10.24 -9.81
CA LEU A 207 -0.97 9.04 -9.35
C LEU A 207 -2.26 9.33 -8.57
N TYR A 208 -2.30 10.48 -7.89
CA TYR A 208 -3.40 10.93 -7.03
C TYR A 208 -3.80 12.40 -7.30
N PRO A 209 -4.19 12.77 -8.55
CA PRO A 209 -4.65 14.12 -8.87
C PRO A 209 -5.72 14.68 -7.91
N ASN A 210 -6.67 13.87 -7.42
CA ASN A 210 -7.71 14.31 -6.48
C ASN A 210 -7.17 14.60 -5.07
N LYS A 211 -5.93 14.19 -4.74
CA LYS A 211 -5.26 14.47 -3.47
C LYS A 211 -4.06 15.39 -3.66
N ARG A 212 -4.02 16.12 -4.78
CA ARG A 212 -3.02 17.14 -5.04
C ARG A 212 -2.92 18.18 -3.93
N VAL A 213 -4.03 18.61 -3.34
CA VAL A 213 -4.02 19.60 -2.24
C VAL A 213 -3.22 19.09 -1.03
N LEU A 214 -3.38 17.82 -0.67
CA LEU A 214 -2.67 17.20 0.45
C LEU A 214 -1.19 17.03 0.13
N THR A 215 -0.90 16.60 -1.10
CA THR A 215 0.45 16.42 -1.64
C THR A 215 1.21 17.75 -1.74
N GLU A 216 0.53 18.83 -2.13
CA GLU A 216 1.08 20.19 -2.13
C GLU A 216 1.32 20.73 -0.72
N ALA A 217 0.43 20.45 0.24
CA ALA A 217 0.64 20.85 1.63
C ALA A 217 1.91 20.19 2.20
N MET A 218 2.09 18.90 1.92
CA MET A 218 3.29 18.15 2.28
C MET A 218 4.54 18.71 1.61
N PHE A 219 4.49 18.89 0.29
CA PHE A 219 5.63 19.41 -0.48
C PHE A 219 6.05 20.80 0.04
N ARG A 220 5.11 21.74 0.22
CA ARG A 220 5.42 23.07 0.76
C ARG A 220 6.15 22.97 2.10
N LEU A 221 5.71 22.12 3.01
CA LEU A 221 6.39 21.91 4.29
C LEU A 221 7.81 21.36 4.10
N THR A 222 8.03 20.42 3.18
CA THR A 222 9.37 19.84 2.91
C THR A 222 10.35 20.79 2.23
N THR A 223 9.86 21.94 1.77
CA THR A 223 10.63 22.94 1.01
C THR A 223 10.91 24.23 1.79
N LEU A 224 10.45 24.31 3.04
CA LEU A 224 10.84 25.32 4.03
C LEU A 224 12.33 25.15 4.40
N PRO A 225 13.02 26.20 4.93
CA PRO A 225 14.41 26.48 4.61
C PRO A 225 15.32 25.27 4.84
N ILE A 226 15.61 24.59 3.73
CA ILE A 226 16.61 23.55 3.63
C ILE A 226 17.96 24.25 3.82
N GLY A 227 18.81 23.76 4.72
CA GLY A 227 20.13 24.34 4.99
C GLY A 227 21.12 24.28 3.81
N ASP A 228 20.71 23.68 2.69
CA ASP A 228 21.51 23.54 1.47
C ASP A 228 21.55 24.86 0.68
N SER A 229 22.65 25.12 -0.03
CA SER A 229 22.78 26.31 -0.88
C SER A 229 21.77 26.32 -2.04
N GLU A 230 21.41 27.50 -2.54
CA GLU A 230 20.50 27.64 -3.68
C GLU A 230 20.92 26.80 -4.92
N PRO A 231 22.21 26.79 -5.35
CA PRO A 231 22.65 25.93 -6.45
C PRO A 231 22.41 24.44 -6.20
N MET A 232 22.64 23.96 -4.97
CA MET A 232 22.37 22.57 -4.60
C MET A 232 20.88 22.25 -4.68
N GLN A 233 20.02 23.17 -4.22
CA GLN A 233 18.57 23.00 -4.28
C GLN A 233 18.06 23.00 -5.73
N VAL A 234 18.61 23.85 -6.60
CA VAL A 234 18.28 23.87 -8.03
C VAL A 234 18.66 22.55 -8.70
N LEU A 235 19.90 22.07 -8.50
CA LEU A 235 20.34 20.80 -9.07
C LEU A 235 19.57 19.61 -8.50
N GLY A 236 19.32 19.59 -7.19
CA GLY A 236 18.50 18.57 -6.54
C GLY A 236 17.07 18.53 -7.09
N SER A 237 16.45 19.69 -7.32
CA SER A 237 15.12 19.77 -7.95
C SER A 237 15.13 19.20 -9.35
N ALA A 238 16.09 19.60 -10.19
CA ALA A 238 16.19 19.12 -11.57
C ALA A 238 16.39 17.59 -11.64
N ILE A 239 17.17 17.02 -10.71
CA ILE A 239 17.33 15.56 -10.59
C ILE A 239 16.01 14.90 -10.19
N GLY A 240 15.30 15.44 -9.21
CA GLY A 240 14.00 14.92 -8.76
C GLY A 240 12.93 14.96 -9.86
N GLU A 241 12.81 16.08 -10.58
CA GLU A 241 11.88 16.25 -11.72
C GLU A 241 12.18 15.22 -12.82
N ALA A 242 13.46 15.07 -13.18
CA ALA A 242 13.88 14.12 -14.20
C ALA A 242 13.63 12.67 -13.76
N ALA A 243 13.89 12.32 -12.49
CA ALA A 243 13.64 10.98 -11.97
C ALA A 243 12.15 10.63 -12.00
N ALA A 244 11.27 11.53 -11.50
CA ALA A 244 9.83 11.33 -11.57
C ALA A 244 9.35 11.17 -13.02
N ARG A 245 9.77 12.07 -13.91
CA ARG A 245 9.41 12.01 -15.33
C ARG A 245 9.80 10.69 -15.96
N PHE A 246 11.06 10.29 -15.86
CA PHE A 246 11.53 9.10 -16.57
C PHE A 246 10.96 7.80 -15.99
N VAL A 247 10.71 7.73 -14.68
CA VAL A 247 10.01 6.57 -14.11
C VAL A 247 8.54 6.52 -14.56
N LEU A 248 7.86 7.66 -14.68
CA LEU A 248 6.51 7.73 -15.24
C LEU A 248 6.48 7.37 -16.74
N GLU A 249 7.49 7.77 -17.51
CA GLU A 249 7.66 7.38 -18.92
C GLU A 249 7.90 5.88 -19.09
N GLU A 250 8.64 5.22 -18.18
CA GLU A 250 8.74 3.75 -18.15
C GLU A 250 7.38 3.08 -17.92
N ARG A 251 6.44 3.79 -17.31
CA ARG A 251 5.03 3.37 -17.19
C ARG A 251 4.14 3.92 -18.31
N LYS A 252 4.75 4.43 -19.38
CA LYS A 252 4.10 4.98 -20.57
C LYS A 252 3.10 6.09 -20.23
N TYR A 253 3.38 6.88 -19.19
CA TYR A 253 2.56 8.04 -18.86
C TYR A 253 2.73 9.13 -19.92
N ASP A 254 1.61 9.54 -20.52
CA ASP A 254 1.54 10.67 -21.43
C ASP A 254 0.99 11.91 -20.70
N PRO A 255 1.80 12.98 -20.52
CA PRO A 255 1.36 14.19 -19.83
C PRO A 255 0.30 14.99 -20.61
N GLN A 256 0.17 14.80 -21.93
CA GLN A 256 -0.82 15.50 -22.75
C GLN A 256 -2.22 14.92 -22.50
N THR A 257 -2.31 13.60 -22.53
CA THR A 257 -3.57 12.88 -22.35
C THR A 257 -3.86 12.52 -20.89
N LYS A 258 -2.86 12.64 -20.00
CA LYS A 258 -2.90 12.24 -18.58
C LYS A 258 -3.31 10.78 -18.42
N GLN A 259 -2.76 9.92 -19.27
CA GLN A 259 -3.04 8.49 -19.28
C GLN A 259 -1.74 7.72 -19.18
N PHE A 260 -1.81 6.57 -18.53
CA PHE A 260 -0.77 5.56 -18.66
C PHE A 260 -1.01 4.77 -19.95
N GLY A 261 0.01 4.06 -20.41
CA GLY A 261 -0.05 3.17 -21.58
C GLY A 261 0.47 1.76 -21.26
N ASP A 262 0.61 1.46 -19.97
CA ASP A 262 1.23 0.24 -19.46
C ASP A 262 0.22 -0.86 -19.16
N GLY A 263 -1.05 -0.67 -19.52
CA GLY A 263 -2.14 -1.60 -19.27
C GLY A 263 -2.95 -1.32 -18.00
N SER A 264 -2.55 -0.33 -17.18
CA SER A 264 -3.26 0.03 -15.94
C SER A 264 -4.58 0.80 -16.16
N GLU A 265 -4.76 1.30 -17.38
CA GLU A 265 -5.87 2.13 -17.88
C GLU A 265 -6.86 1.38 -18.78
N TYR A 266 -6.72 0.05 -18.94
CA TYR A 266 -7.44 -0.75 -19.94
C TYR A 266 -8.96 -0.45 -20.00
N MET A 267 -9.43 -0.10 -21.21
CA MET A 267 -10.80 0.35 -21.55
C MET A 267 -11.26 1.67 -20.92
N ARG A 268 -10.64 2.80 -21.31
CA ARG A 268 -10.96 4.12 -20.79
C ARG A 268 -12.03 4.89 -21.59
N PRO A 269 -13.04 5.50 -20.94
CA PRO A 269 -13.66 6.74 -21.43
C PRO A 269 -12.75 7.96 -21.15
N PRO A 270 -12.94 9.12 -21.81
CA PRO A 270 -12.01 10.26 -21.78
C PRO A 270 -11.77 10.89 -20.40
N VAL A 271 -12.67 10.67 -19.43
CA VAL A 271 -12.59 11.22 -18.07
C VAL A 271 -12.88 10.09 -17.08
N VAL A 272 -11.87 9.71 -16.30
CA VAL A 272 -12.01 8.74 -15.21
C VAL A 272 -11.64 9.43 -13.91
N ARG A 273 -12.64 9.63 -13.07
CA ARG A 273 -12.49 10.29 -11.77
C ARG A 273 -12.29 9.29 -10.64
N ASN A 274 -12.84 8.08 -10.79
CA ASN A 274 -12.74 6.99 -9.84
C ASN A 274 -12.15 5.73 -10.49
N SER A 275 -11.15 5.13 -9.88
CA SER A 275 -10.53 3.87 -10.30
C SER A 275 -11.51 2.70 -10.37
N LEU A 276 -12.60 2.71 -9.59
CA LEU A 276 -13.68 1.71 -9.70
C LEU A 276 -14.40 1.74 -11.06
N ASP A 277 -14.36 2.87 -11.77
CA ASP A 277 -14.96 3.00 -13.10
C ASP A 277 -14.14 2.25 -14.16
N LEU A 278 -12.84 2.03 -13.90
CA LEU A 278 -11.94 1.22 -14.74
C LEU A 278 -12.13 -0.28 -14.52
N GLU A 279 -12.74 -0.67 -13.41
CA GLU A 279 -12.89 -2.07 -13.08
C GLU A 279 -14.05 -2.70 -13.88
N PRO A 280 -13.84 -3.87 -14.49
CA PRO A 280 -14.89 -4.55 -15.23
C PRO A 280 -16.06 -4.93 -14.33
N THR A 281 -17.24 -4.95 -14.91
CA THR A 281 -18.39 -5.62 -14.32
C THR A 281 -18.19 -7.13 -14.33
N TYR A 282 -18.85 -7.83 -13.41
CA TYR A 282 -18.83 -9.30 -13.40
C TYR A 282 -19.18 -9.92 -14.76
N ALA A 283 -20.24 -9.42 -15.41
CA ALA A 283 -20.72 -9.95 -16.69
C ALA A 283 -19.76 -9.72 -17.86
N GLN A 284 -18.84 -8.76 -17.76
CA GLN A 284 -17.79 -8.55 -18.77
C GLN A 284 -16.69 -9.60 -18.69
N ILE A 285 -16.44 -10.16 -17.50
CA ILE A 285 -15.43 -11.21 -17.30
C ILE A 285 -16.05 -12.61 -17.42
N PHE A 286 -17.27 -12.81 -16.92
CA PHE A 286 -17.91 -14.13 -16.79
C PHE A 286 -19.20 -14.19 -17.60
N SER A 287 -19.13 -14.71 -18.84
CA SER A 287 -20.28 -14.86 -19.74
C SER A 287 -21.04 -16.17 -19.54
N SER A 288 -20.39 -17.23 -19.05
CA SER A 288 -20.99 -18.56 -18.81
C SER A 288 -20.32 -19.26 -17.63
N PRO A 289 -20.52 -18.77 -16.39
CA PRO A 289 -19.83 -19.31 -15.21
C PRO A 289 -20.36 -20.69 -14.81
N THR A 290 -19.45 -21.58 -14.47
CA THR A 290 -19.70 -22.87 -13.83
C THR A 290 -19.94 -22.70 -12.31
N PRO A 291 -20.29 -23.76 -11.56
CA PRO A 291 -20.32 -23.72 -10.10
C PRO A 291 -18.96 -23.48 -9.44
N GLU A 292 -17.86 -23.84 -10.12
CA GLU A 292 -16.50 -23.70 -9.61
C GLU A 292 -15.92 -22.29 -9.82
N ASP A 293 -16.51 -21.53 -10.75
CA ASP A 293 -16.12 -20.16 -11.03
C ASP A 293 -16.55 -19.20 -9.92
N TRP A 294 -15.74 -18.16 -9.73
CA TRP A 294 -16.00 -17.05 -8.84
C TRP A 294 -17.30 -16.36 -9.21
N ARG A 295 -18.05 -15.98 -8.18
CA ARG A 295 -19.32 -15.26 -8.27
C ARG A 295 -19.30 -14.07 -7.34
N ILE A 296 -20.14 -13.09 -7.63
CA ILE A 296 -20.36 -11.94 -6.75
C ILE A 296 -20.71 -12.46 -5.35
N ASP A 297 -20.09 -11.84 -4.33
CA ASP A 297 -20.38 -12.14 -2.93
C ASP A 297 -21.88 -11.96 -2.65
N PRO A 298 -22.60 -13.01 -2.20
CA PRO A 298 -24.04 -12.94 -1.95
C PRO A 298 -24.40 -12.03 -0.76
N ILE A 299 -23.42 -11.60 0.05
CA ILE A 299 -23.65 -10.71 1.19
C ILE A 299 -23.52 -9.23 0.76
N THR A 300 -22.42 -8.85 0.13
CA THR A 300 -22.17 -7.43 -0.23
C THR A 300 -22.71 -7.03 -1.59
N GLY A 301 -22.84 -7.98 -2.53
CA GLY A 301 -23.46 -7.75 -3.83
C GLY A 301 -22.71 -6.80 -4.77
N LEU A 302 -21.43 -6.50 -4.53
CA LEU A 302 -20.68 -5.57 -5.39
C LEU A 302 -20.51 -6.14 -6.81
N PRO A 303 -21.06 -5.50 -7.86
CA PRO A 303 -21.11 -6.08 -9.21
C PRO A 303 -19.83 -5.84 -10.03
N LYS A 304 -18.69 -5.69 -9.36
CA LYS A 304 -17.38 -5.38 -9.98
C LYS A 304 -16.41 -6.53 -9.78
N ALA A 305 -15.59 -6.80 -10.79
CA ALA A 305 -14.47 -7.73 -10.76
C ALA A 305 -13.17 -6.93 -10.61
N ILE A 306 -12.80 -6.62 -9.38
CA ILE A 306 -11.65 -5.73 -9.11
C ILE A 306 -10.35 -6.38 -9.61
N GLY A 307 -9.64 -5.65 -10.46
CA GLY A 307 -8.43 -6.02 -11.16
C GLY A 307 -8.63 -7.00 -12.32
N GLY A 308 -9.85 -7.16 -12.83
CA GLY A 308 -10.13 -8.08 -13.94
C GLY A 308 -9.28 -7.88 -15.19
N TYR A 309 -8.75 -6.68 -15.39
CA TYR A 309 -7.83 -6.35 -16.50
C TYR A 309 -6.37 -6.21 -16.07
N TRP A 310 -6.05 -6.46 -14.79
CA TRP A 310 -4.73 -6.15 -14.25
C TRP A 310 -3.61 -7.04 -14.81
N GLY A 311 -3.96 -8.20 -15.37
CA GLY A 311 -3.00 -9.05 -16.08
C GLY A 311 -2.45 -8.44 -17.37
N HIS A 312 -3.00 -7.31 -17.84
CA HIS A 312 -2.44 -6.53 -18.96
C HIS A 312 -1.37 -5.54 -18.52
N VAL A 313 -1.18 -5.32 -17.21
CA VAL A 313 -0.19 -4.37 -16.72
C VAL A 313 1.22 -4.90 -16.95
N GLU A 314 2.07 -4.10 -17.59
CA GLU A 314 3.48 -4.45 -17.80
C GLU A 314 4.20 -4.62 -16.45
N PRO A 315 4.88 -5.74 -16.17
CA PRO A 315 5.69 -5.87 -14.96
C PRO A 315 6.83 -4.83 -14.89
N PHE A 316 7.29 -4.54 -13.67
CA PHE A 316 8.43 -3.67 -13.42
C PHE A 316 9.75 -4.39 -13.69
N ALA A 317 9.89 -5.61 -13.19
CA ALA A 317 11.14 -6.36 -13.27
C ALA A 317 10.96 -7.74 -13.92
N LEU A 318 9.83 -8.42 -13.68
CA LEU A 318 9.59 -9.74 -14.26
C LEU A 318 9.48 -9.71 -15.79
N ASP A 319 9.85 -10.83 -16.43
CA ASP A 319 9.48 -11.12 -17.81
C ASP A 319 7.94 -11.32 -17.89
N PRO A 320 7.21 -10.57 -18.74
CA PRO A 320 5.78 -10.81 -18.96
C PRO A 320 5.43 -12.25 -19.35
N ALA A 321 6.36 -12.99 -19.97
CA ALA A 321 6.20 -14.39 -20.32
C ALA A 321 6.39 -15.35 -19.12
N ASN A 322 6.98 -14.89 -18.03
CA ASN A 322 7.23 -15.68 -16.82
C ASN A 322 6.83 -14.93 -15.54
N LEU A 323 5.52 -14.89 -15.28
CA LEU A 323 4.95 -14.31 -14.05
C LEU A 323 4.94 -15.29 -12.85
N HIS A 324 5.67 -16.40 -12.94
CA HIS A 324 5.68 -17.46 -11.92
C HIS A 324 4.25 -17.92 -11.54
N LEU A 325 3.35 -18.03 -12.52
CA LEU A 325 1.97 -18.43 -12.24
C LEU A 325 1.95 -19.84 -11.63
N PRO A 326 1.23 -20.07 -10.51
CA PRO A 326 1.12 -21.40 -9.94
C PRO A 326 0.41 -22.35 -10.92
N PRO A 327 0.56 -23.67 -10.79
CA PRO A 327 0.07 -24.64 -11.78
C PRO A 327 -1.46 -24.65 -11.96
N GLY A 328 -2.20 -24.11 -11.00
CA GLY A 328 -3.67 -24.09 -10.98
C GLY A 328 -4.20 -24.67 -9.67
N PRO A 329 -5.46 -24.35 -9.31
CA PRO A 329 -6.03 -24.84 -8.06
C PRO A 329 -6.14 -26.38 -8.07
N PRO A 330 -6.03 -27.04 -6.91
CA PRO A 330 -6.23 -28.48 -6.83
C PRO A 330 -7.63 -28.86 -7.32
N ALA A 331 -7.75 -29.97 -8.06
CA ALA A 331 -9.05 -30.47 -8.51
C ALA A 331 -9.98 -30.73 -7.31
N ALA A 332 -11.27 -30.40 -7.44
CA ALA A 332 -12.26 -30.55 -6.36
C ALA A 332 -12.38 -31.99 -5.82
N THR A 333 -12.05 -32.99 -6.65
CA THR A 333 -12.05 -34.41 -6.28
C THR A 333 -10.81 -34.84 -5.47
N SER A 334 -9.75 -34.03 -5.47
CA SER A 334 -8.47 -34.34 -4.84
C SER A 334 -8.54 -34.32 -3.32
N ALA A 335 -7.65 -35.09 -2.66
CA ALA A 335 -7.53 -35.08 -1.21
C ALA A 335 -7.12 -33.70 -0.66
N ARG A 336 -6.26 -32.97 -1.39
CA ARG A 336 -5.81 -31.62 -1.00
C ARG A 336 -6.99 -30.64 -0.93
N PHE A 337 -7.82 -30.59 -1.99
CA PHE A 337 -8.98 -29.70 -2.00
C PHE A 337 -9.97 -30.05 -0.89
N LYS A 338 -10.31 -31.34 -0.71
CA LYS A 338 -11.26 -31.78 0.33
C LYS A 338 -10.80 -31.42 1.73
N LYS A 339 -9.51 -31.65 2.04
CA LYS A 339 -8.91 -31.26 3.32
C LYS A 339 -9.03 -29.75 3.57
N ASP A 340 -8.71 -28.93 2.58
CA ASP A 340 -8.70 -27.47 2.73
C ASP A 340 -10.12 -26.88 2.74
N TYR A 341 -11.08 -27.55 2.07
CA TYR A 341 -12.50 -27.29 2.20
C TYR A 341 -13.01 -27.52 3.62
N ASP A 342 -12.68 -28.68 4.23
CA ASP A 342 -13.08 -29.00 5.61
C ASP A 342 -12.47 -28.03 6.62
N ASP A 343 -11.21 -27.65 6.41
CA ASP A 343 -10.48 -26.72 7.25
C ASP A 343 -11.13 -25.32 7.24
N VAL A 344 -11.37 -24.71 6.08
CA VAL A 344 -12.02 -23.39 6.03
C VAL A 344 -13.45 -23.44 6.56
N ARG A 345 -14.18 -24.54 6.35
CA ARG A 345 -15.50 -24.74 6.99
C ARG A 345 -15.40 -24.75 8.50
N SER A 346 -14.36 -25.38 9.03
CA SER A 346 -14.15 -25.54 10.47
C SER A 346 -13.76 -24.22 11.14
N VAL A 347 -12.89 -23.41 10.53
CA VAL A 347 -12.33 -22.21 11.19
C VAL A 347 -12.72 -20.87 10.55
N GLY A 348 -13.38 -20.86 9.40
CA GLY A 348 -13.68 -19.62 8.66
C GLY A 348 -15.03 -18.97 9.01
N GLY A 349 -15.93 -19.69 9.70
CA GLY A 349 -17.30 -19.23 9.96
C GLY A 349 -17.40 -18.04 10.93
N ASP A 350 -18.46 -17.25 10.78
CA ASP A 350 -18.84 -16.19 11.72
C ASP A 350 -19.84 -16.71 12.77
N PRO A 351 -19.45 -16.89 14.05
CA PRO A 351 -20.37 -17.35 15.09
C PRO A 351 -21.34 -16.26 15.56
N ASN A 352 -21.09 -14.98 15.26
CA ASN A 352 -21.86 -13.83 15.75
C ASN A 352 -21.99 -12.73 14.66
N PRO A 353 -22.55 -13.04 13.46
CA PRO A 353 -22.61 -12.06 12.39
C PRO A 353 -23.59 -10.94 12.70
N ALA A 354 -23.26 -9.73 12.26
CA ALA A 354 -24.22 -8.62 12.21
C ALA A 354 -25.46 -9.03 11.38
N PRO A 355 -26.69 -8.61 11.76
CA PRO A 355 -27.92 -8.97 11.06
C PRO A 355 -28.10 -8.16 9.75
N LEU A 356 -27.10 -8.20 8.86
CA LEU A 356 -27.07 -7.48 7.59
C LEU A 356 -27.07 -8.44 6.39
N GLY A 357 -28.05 -8.31 5.50
CA GLY A 357 -28.18 -9.15 4.31
C GLY A 357 -28.49 -10.60 4.64
N ALA A 358 -28.11 -11.52 3.74
CA ALA A 358 -28.29 -12.97 3.92
C ALA A 358 -27.20 -13.60 4.82
N ARG A 359 -26.82 -12.93 5.92
CA ARG A 359 -25.87 -13.46 6.91
C ARG A 359 -26.59 -14.36 7.92
N ARG A 360 -25.93 -15.46 8.29
CA ARG A 360 -26.45 -16.45 9.24
C ARG A 360 -25.34 -16.92 10.15
N ARG A 361 -25.70 -17.19 11.40
CA ARG A 361 -24.78 -17.73 12.39
C ARG A 361 -24.12 -19.02 11.86
N THR A 362 -22.80 -19.02 11.85
CA THR A 362 -21.98 -20.15 11.39
C THR A 362 -21.01 -20.53 12.50
N PRO A 363 -21.25 -21.65 13.22
CA PRO A 363 -20.34 -22.13 14.24
C PRO A 363 -18.91 -22.32 13.70
N THR A 364 -17.91 -22.07 14.54
CA THR A 364 -16.49 -22.17 14.17
C THR A 364 -15.69 -22.79 15.32
N LYS A 365 -14.62 -23.50 14.98
CA LYS A 365 -13.58 -23.97 15.92
C LYS A 365 -12.44 -22.95 16.07
N ARG A 366 -12.48 -21.85 15.32
CA ARG A 366 -11.51 -20.75 15.44
C ARG A 366 -11.51 -20.23 16.87
N THR A 367 -10.32 -20.00 17.42
CA THR A 367 -10.14 -19.41 18.75
C THR A 367 -10.32 -17.89 18.74
N GLY A 368 -10.52 -17.30 19.93
CA GLY A 368 -10.59 -15.85 20.06
C GLY A 368 -11.92 -15.21 19.64
N THR A 369 -13.01 -15.97 19.66
CA THR A 369 -14.33 -15.52 19.18
C THR A 369 -15.15 -14.79 20.24
N GLN A 370 -14.70 -14.77 21.50
CA GLN A 370 -15.40 -14.09 22.59
C GLN A 370 -14.84 -12.67 22.81
N PRO A 371 -15.67 -11.69 23.24
CA PRO A 371 -15.26 -10.29 23.38
C PRO A 371 -14.06 -10.02 24.30
N ASN A 372 -13.73 -10.94 25.21
CA ASN A 372 -12.68 -10.78 26.22
C ASN A 372 -11.53 -11.80 26.07
N ASP A 373 -11.47 -12.52 24.96
CA ASP A 373 -10.36 -13.45 24.71
C ASP A 373 -9.03 -12.69 24.62
N ALA A 374 -7.96 -13.27 25.17
CA ALA A 374 -6.64 -12.66 25.15
C ALA A 374 -6.19 -12.36 23.71
N LEU A 375 -5.62 -11.18 23.46
CA LEU A 375 -5.11 -10.78 22.14
C LEU A 375 -3.65 -11.20 22.00
N ASP A 376 -3.41 -12.51 21.96
CA ASP A 376 -2.08 -13.11 21.90
C ASP A 376 -1.89 -14.00 20.65
N SER A 377 -0.78 -14.72 20.59
CA SER A 377 -0.42 -15.59 19.46
C SER A 377 -1.34 -16.82 19.32
N THR A 378 -2.12 -17.17 20.34
CA THR A 378 -3.09 -18.28 20.29
C THR A 378 -4.43 -17.83 19.72
N ASN A 379 -4.76 -16.54 19.78
CA ASN A 379 -6.02 -15.99 19.31
C ASN A 379 -6.08 -15.86 17.78
N GLU A 380 -6.74 -16.79 17.13
CA GLU A 380 -6.85 -16.84 15.67
C GLU A 380 -7.71 -15.72 15.07
N THR A 381 -8.77 -15.28 15.75
CA THR A 381 -9.60 -14.15 15.27
C THR A 381 -8.82 -12.82 15.28
N PHE A 382 -8.03 -12.59 16.33
CA PHE A 382 -7.11 -11.46 16.43
C PHE A 382 -6.06 -11.50 15.31
N LYS A 383 -5.41 -12.64 15.10
CA LYS A 383 -4.44 -12.82 14.00
C LYS A 383 -5.09 -12.63 12.63
N ALA A 384 -6.31 -13.10 12.44
CA ALA A 384 -7.08 -12.93 11.20
C ALA A 384 -7.26 -11.44 10.86
N ASN A 385 -7.68 -10.65 11.85
CA ASN A 385 -7.87 -9.21 11.70
C ASN A 385 -6.55 -8.44 11.62
N PHE A 386 -5.49 -8.89 12.31
CA PHE A 386 -4.18 -8.22 12.35
C PHE A 386 -3.59 -8.00 10.95
N TRP A 387 -3.78 -8.98 10.05
CA TRP A 387 -3.28 -8.97 8.67
C TRP A 387 -4.29 -8.46 7.64
N ALA A 388 -5.45 -7.93 8.06
CA ALA A 388 -6.57 -7.66 7.16
C ALA A 388 -6.28 -6.56 6.13
N TYR A 389 -6.36 -5.28 6.50
CA TYR A 389 -6.10 -4.15 5.58
C TYR A 389 -6.86 -4.32 4.25
N ASP A 390 -8.15 -4.62 4.32
CA ASP A 390 -8.93 -5.10 3.18
C ASP A 390 -9.64 -3.99 2.42
N GLY A 391 -8.90 -2.94 2.06
CA GLY A 391 -9.43 -1.77 1.37
C GLY A 391 -10.32 -0.92 2.26
N THR A 392 -10.03 -0.88 3.56
CA THR A 392 -10.87 -0.23 4.56
C THR A 392 -10.39 1.18 4.91
N ALA A 393 -11.32 1.98 5.44
CA ALA A 393 -11.13 3.39 5.72
C ALA A 393 -9.92 3.63 6.64
N LEU A 394 -9.02 4.48 6.18
CA LEU A 394 -7.80 4.92 6.86
C LEU A 394 -6.77 3.80 7.12
N LEU A 395 -6.98 2.60 6.56
CA LEU A 395 -6.01 1.50 6.60
C LEU A 395 -5.51 1.10 5.22
N CYS A 396 -6.21 1.43 4.13
CA CYS A 396 -5.87 1.04 2.77
C CYS A 396 -6.05 -0.48 2.50
N ALA A 397 -5.23 -0.98 1.58
CA ALA A 397 -5.02 -2.33 1.13
C ALA A 397 -3.71 -2.91 1.74
N PRO A 398 -3.45 -4.21 1.59
CA PRO A 398 -2.27 -4.87 2.18
C PRO A 398 -0.89 -4.27 1.81
N PRO A 399 -0.64 -3.71 0.61
CA PRO A 399 0.65 -3.07 0.31
C PRO A 399 1.06 -1.98 1.31
N ARG A 400 0.09 -1.29 1.92
CA ARG A 400 0.36 -0.35 3.02
C ARG A 400 0.94 -1.08 4.22
N LEU A 401 0.26 -2.12 4.72
CA LEU A 401 0.74 -2.98 5.81
C LEU A 401 2.16 -3.48 5.55
N TYR A 402 2.42 -4.00 4.36
CA TYR A 402 3.73 -4.57 4.01
C TYR A 402 4.85 -3.52 4.00
N ASN A 403 4.58 -2.29 3.54
CA ASN A 403 5.54 -1.18 3.67
C ASN A 403 5.76 -0.79 5.13
N MET A 404 4.72 -0.85 5.98
CA MET A 404 4.87 -0.61 7.41
C MET A 404 5.78 -1.66 8.06
N VAL A 405 5.59 -2.94 7.73
CA VAL A 405 6.45 -4.05 8.18
C VAL A 405 7.87 -3.84 7.68
N ALA A 406 8.05 -3.63 6.38
CA ALA A 406 9.37 -3.46 5.75
C ALA A 406 10.17 -2.32 6.40
N THR A 407 9.52 -1.17 6.61
CA THR A 407 10.17 0.00 7.23
C THR A 407 10.44 -0.25 8.71
N SER A 408 9.54 -0.93 9.43
CA SER A 408 9.73 -1.30 10.84
C SER A 408 10.93 -2.23 11.01
N VAL A 409 11.04 -3.26 10.18
CA VAL A 409 12.15 -4.21 10.21
C VAL A 409 13.47 -3.52 9.84
N ALA A 410 13.50 -2.78 8.74
CA ALA A 410 14.70 -2.11 8.25
C ALA A 410 15.28 -1.12 9.27
N THR A 411 14.44 -0.37 9.99
CA THR A 411 14.91 0.57 11.01
C THR A 411 15.16 -0.14 12.34
N LYS A 412 14.20 -0.91 12.87
CA LYS A 412 14.27 -1.40 14.25
C LYS A 412 15.30 -2.48 14.47
N GLU A 413 15.33 -3.44 13.55
CA GLU A 413 16.12 -4.67 13.66
C GLU A 413 17.45 -4.55 12.92
N TYR A 414 17.45 -3.91 11.74
CA TYR A 414 18.64 -3.86 10.86
C TYR A 414 19.33 -2.49 10.78
N LYS A 415 18.74 -1.45 11.36
CA LYS A 415 19.34 -0.10 11.48
C LYS A 415 19.86 0.46 10.15
N ILE A 416 19.09 0.31 9.07
CA ILE A 416 19.39 0.99 7.81
C ILE A 416 19.20 2.50 8.03
N LEU A 417 20.30 3.25 8.02
CA LEU A 417 20.32 4.69 8.32
C LEU A 417 20.80 5.56 7.13
N GLU A 418 21.41 4.96 6.12
CA GLU A 418 21.87 5.65 4.92
C GLU A 418 20.71 5.81 3.92
N ALA A 419 20.49 7.04 3.44
CA ALA A 419 19.46 7.34 2.46
C ALA A 419 19.54 6.49 1.16
N PRO A 420 20.69 6.29 0.50
CA PRO A 420 20.75 5.46 -0.70
C PRO A 420 20.36 3.99 -0.43
N ASP A 421 20.69 3.46 0.74
CA ASP A 421 20.41 2.05 1.08
C ASP A 421 18.93 1.86 1.41
N MET A 422 18.33 2.80 2.16
CA MET A 422 16.89 2.80 2.41
C MET A 422 16.08 3.04 1.14
N ALA A 423 16.51 3.95 0.26
CA ALA A 423 15.84 4.22 -1.01
C ALA A 423 15.82 2.97 -1.90
N ARG A 424 16.94 2.26 -2.02
CA ARG A 424 17.01 0.98 -2.74
C ARG A 424 16.11 -0.07 -2.10
N TYR A 425 16.19 -0.23 -0.78
CA TYR A 425 15.41 -1.21 -0.06
C TYR A 425 13.91 -1.03 -0.30
N LEU A 426 13.38 0.19 -0.13
CA LEU A 426 11.96 0.47 -0.36
C LEU A 426 11.58 0.37 -1.84
N ALA A 427 12.45 0.75 -2.78
CA ALA A 427 12.19 0.57 -4.21
C ALA A 427 12.05 -0.91 -4.58
N LEU A 428 13.00 -1.77 -4.15
CA LEU A 428 12.94 -3.21 -4.43
C LEU A 428 11.76 -3.90 -3.75
N ILE A 429 11.46 -3.56 -2.49
CA ILE A 429 10.28 -4.09 -1.80
C ILE A 429 9.02 -3.75 -2.58
N ASN A 430 8.85 -2.50 -3.00
CA ASN A 430 7.64 -2.09 -3.71
C ASN A 430 7.58 -2.63 -5.15
N ILE A 431 8.70 -2.81 -5.85
CA ILE A 431 8.75 -3.51 -7.14
C ILE A 431 8.29 -4.97 -6.96
N CYS A 432 8.82 -5.68 -5.96
CA CYS A 432 8.41 -7.06 -5.64
C CYS A 432 6.90 -7.12 -5.36
N LEU A 433 6.38 -6.17 -4.57
CA LEU A 433 4.94 -6.10 -4.28
C LEU A 433 4.12 -5.79 -5.55
N ALA A 434 4.52 -4.82 -6.38
CA ALA A 434 3.79 -4.49 -7.60
C ALA A 434 3.73 -5.67 -8.57
N ASP A 435 4.86 -6.36 -8.80
CA ASP A 435 4.94 -7.52 -9.68
C ASP A 435 4.19 -8.73 -9.10
N ALA A 436 4.20 -8.91 -7.77
CA ALA A 436 3.33 -9.87 -7.09
C ALA A 436 1.84 -9.56 -7.30
N GLY A 437 1.45 -8.28 -7.28
CA GLY A 437 0.09 -7.84 -7.59
C GLY A 437 -0.31 -8.14 -9.03
N ILE A 438 0.58 -7.92 -9.99
CA ILE A 438 0.37 -8.26 -11.41
C ILE A 438 0.20 -9.77 -11.57
N ALA A 439 1.16 -10.55 -11.10
CA ALA A 439 1.18 -12.00 -11.23
C ALA A 439 -0.01 -12.70 -10.54
N ALA A 440 -0.36 -12.28 -9.32
CA ALA A 440 -1.49 -12.85 -8.58
C ALA A 440 -2.82 -12.55 -9.28
N TRP A 441 -3.00 -11.33 -9.81
CA TRP A 441 -4.24 -10.99 -10.53
C TRP A 441 -4.33 -11.68 -11.89
N THR A 442 -3.21 -11.84 -12.60
CA THR A 442 -3.16 -12.69 -13.80
C THR A 442 -3.61 -14.12 -13.47
N ALA A 443 -3.10 -14.72 -12.39
CA ALA A 443 -3.51 -16.06 -11.99
C ALA A 443 -4.99 -16.13 -11.57
N LYS A 444 -5.48 -15.16 -10.79
CA LYS A 444 -6.89 -15.08 -10.37
C LYS A 444 -7.86 -15.08 -11.54
N TYR A 445 -7.59 -14.24 -12.54
CA TYR A 445 -8.43 -14.12 -13.73
C TYR A 445 -8.03 -15.09 -14.87
N LYS A 446 -7.07 -15.99 -14.61
CA LYS A 446 -6.81 -17.18 -15.44
C LYS A 446 -7.58 -18.40 -14.92
N TYR A 447 -7.59 -18.60 -13.60
CA TYR A 447 -8.13 -19.80 -12.96
C TYR A 447 -9.54 -19.65 -12.42
N HIS A 448 -10.02 -18.42 -12.21
CA HIS A 448 -11.41 -18.10 -11.86
C HIS A 448 -11.97 -18.76 -10.60
N LEU A 449 -11.16 -19.39 -9.75
CA LEU A 449 -11.68 -20.20 -8.63
C LEU A 449 -12.62 -19.42 -7.70
N ALA A 450 -13.73 -20.07 -7.34
CA ALA A 450 -14.70 -19.51 -6.40
C ALA A 450 -14.14 -19.28 -4.99
N ARG A 451 -14.79 -18.36 -4.28
CA ARG A 451 -14.55 -18.08 -2.86
C ARG A 451 -15.21 -19.15 -1.99
N PRO A 452 -14.75 -19.35 -0.74
CA PRO A 452 -15.38 -20.30 0.18
C PRO A 452 -16.88 -20.07 0.34
N ILE A 453 -17.34 -18.83 0.49
CA ILE A 453 -18.77 -18.54 0.67
C ILE A 453 -19.61 -18.99 -0.54
N THR A 454 -19.18 -18.68 -1.76
CA THR A 454 -19.94 -19.02 -2.98
C THR A 454 -19.90 -20.52 -3.23
N TRP A 455 -18.76 -21.18 -2.95
CA TRP A 455 -18.63 -22.62 -3.11
C TRP A 455 -19.46 -23.39 -2.07
N ILE A 456 -19.32 -23.06 -0.78
CA ILE A 456 -19.98 -23.76 0.34
C ILE A 456 -21.51 -23.59 0.27
N ARG A 457 -22.00 -22.41 -0.16
CA ARG A 457 -23.44 -22.17 -0.36
C ARG A 457 -23.98 -22.77 -1.66
N GLY A 458 -23.16 -22.85 -2.70
CA GLY A 458 -23.59 -23.11 -4.08
C GLY A 458 -23.74 -24.59 -4.47
N HIS A 459 -23.17 -25.53 -3.71
CA HIS A 459 -23.23 -26.96 -4.04
C HIS A 459 -24.45 -27.65 -3.40
N GLN A 460 -25.19 -28.43 -4.21
CA GLN A 460 -26.37 -29.20 -3.81
C GLN A 460 -25.97 -30.42 -2.94
N PRO A 461 -26.87 -30.99 -2.12
CA PRO A 461 -26.58 -32.12 -1.22
C PRO A 461 -25.93 -33.36 -1.86
N ALA A 462 -26.13 -33.60 -3.16
CA ALA A 462 -25.53 -34.70 -3.92
C ALA A 462 -24.06 -34.44 -4.33
N ASP A 463 -23.64 -33.17 -4.38
CA ASP A 463 -22.32 -32.71 -4.84
C ASP A 463 -21.45 -32.20 -3.68
N VAL A 464 -21.87 -32.43 -2.44
CA VAL A 464 -21.13 -31.92 -1.28
C VAL A 464 -19.94 -32.81 -0.99
N ILE A 465 -18.77 -32.20 -0.95
CA ILE A 465 -17.62 -32.75 -0.25
C ILE A 465 -18.06 -33.12 1.18
N ASN A 466 -18.01 -34.41 1.50
CA ASN A 466 -18.43 -35.00 2.77
C ASN A 466 -19.94 -34.88 3.12
N GLY A 467 -20.82 -34.61 2.15
CA GLY A 467 -22.29 -34.74 2.33
C GLY A 467 -23.00 -33.62 3.10
N VAL A 468 -22.35 -32.48 3.36
CA VAL A 468 -22.93 -31.35 4.12
C VAL A 468 -23.03 -30.05 3.30
N ALA A 469 -24.14 -29.81 2.60
CA ALA A 469 -24.40 -28.50 2.00
C ALA A 469 -24.72 -27.49 3.12
N ASN A 470 -24.22 -26.26 3.03
CA ASN A 470 -24.60 -25.21 3.96
C ASN A 470 -24.91 -23.91 3.21
N GLY A 471 -26.13 -23.82 2.68
CA GLY A 471 -26.65 -22.64 2.00
C GLY A 471 -26.67 -21.37 2.86
N ASP A 472 -26.57 -21.52 4.18
CA ASP A 472 -26.55 -20.43 5.15
C ASP A 472 -25.11 -20.03 5.58
N TRP A 473 -24.07 -20.79 5.24
CA TRP A 473 -22.70 -20.55 5.72
C TRP A 473 -22.23 -19.12 5.47
N THR A 474 -21.75 -18.46 6.52
CA THR A 474 -21.29 -17.08 6.52
C THR A 474 -19.85 -17.04 7.03
N PRO A 475 -18.90 -16.53 6.24
CA PRO A 475 -17.53 -16.33 6.71
C PRO A 475 -17.47 -15.22 7.75
N LEU A 476 -16.43 -15.22 8.60
CA LEU A 476 -16.08 -14.04 9.40
C LEU A 476 -15.93 -12.80 8.52
N GLY A 477 -15.34 -12.98 7.33
CA GLY A 477 -15.18 -11.97 6.30
C GLY A 477 -14.06 -10.97 6.63
N ALA A 478 -13.60 -10.26 5.61
CA ALA A 478 -12.63 -9.19 5.76
C ALA A 478 -13.22 -8.04 6.61
N PRO A 479 -12.54 -7.60 7.68
CA PRO A 479 -13.06 -6.57 8.57
C PRO A 479 -13.11 -5.20 7.87
N VAL A 480 -14.26 -4.55 7.93
CA VAL A 480 -14.43 -3.16 7.44
C VAL A 480 -14.14 -2.18 8.57
N SER A 481 -12.89 -2.19 9.06
CA SER A 481 -12.42 -1.34 10.15
C SER A 481 -12.57 0.16 9.84
N ASN A 482 -13.01 0.96 10.82
CA ASN A 482 -13.38 2.37 10.66
C ASN A 482 -14.49 2.64 9.61
N GLY A 483 -15.18 1.59 9.14
CA GLY A 483 -16.23 1.66 8.14
C GLY A 483 -17.63 1.86 8.72
N SER A 484 -18.65 1.44 7.96
CA SER A 484 -20.06 1.60 8.34
C SER A 484 -20.36 0.91 9.68
N PRO A 485 -21.09 1.55 10.61
CA PRO A 485 -21.54 0.93 11.87
C PRO A 485 -22.40 -0.32 11.69
N GLU A 486 -22.86 -0.58 10.46
CA GLU A 486 -23.68 -1.73 10.09
C GLU A 486 -22.91 -3.07 10.06
N GLY A 487 -21.58 -3.08 10.28
CA GLY A 487 -20.82 -4.31 10.55
C GLY A 487 -20.59 -5.23 9.35
N ALA A 488 -20.53 -4.68 8.14
CA ALA A 488 -20.56 -5.45 6.91
C ALA A 488 -19.20 -6.08 6.51
N ASN A 489 -18.64 -7.01 7.29
CA ASN A 489 -17.43 -7.74 6.86
C ASN A 489 -17.61 -8.36 5.48
N LEU A 490 -16.68 -8.17 4.55
CA LEU A 490 -16.90 -8.47 3.14
C LEU A 490 -16.11 -9.68 2.65
N THR A 491 -16.55 -10.28 1.55
CA THR A 491 -15.68 -11.15 0.74
C THR A 491 -15.09 -10.30 -0.38
N PRO A 492 -13.75 -10.24 -0.56
CA PRO A 492 -13.17 -9.38 -1.58
C PRO A 492 -13.66 -9.73 -3.00
N PRO A 493 -13.94 -8.73 -3.85
CA PRO A 493 -14.68 -8.88 -5.12
C PRO A 493 -13.77 -9.30 -6.28
N PHE A 494 -13.10 -10.44 -6.12
CA PHE A 494 -12.22 -11.06 -7.11
C PHE A 494 -12.01 -12.56 -6.80
N PRO A 495 -11.60 -13.39 -7.78
CA PRO A 495 -11.36 -14.82 -7.60
C PRO A 495 -10.41 -15.17 -6.45
N SER A 496 -10.54 -16.37 -5.91
CA SER A 496 -9.79 -16.81 -4.71
C SER A 496 -8.33 -17.16 -5.01
N TYR A 497 -8.06 -17.97 -6.04
CA TYR A 497 -6.75 -18.59 -6.26
C TYR A 497 -5.80 -17.80 -7.18
N PRO A 498 -4.53 -17.58 -6.79
CA PRO A 498 -3.97 -17.75 -5.45
C PRO A 498 -4.34 -16.56 -4.55
N SER A 499 -4.05 -16.64 -3.26
CA SER A 499 -4.32 -15.54 -2.33
C SER A 499 -3.40 -14.35 -2.61
N GLY A 500 -3.99 -13.16 -2.81
CA GLY A 500 -3.21 -11.93 -3.00
C GLY A 500 -2.36 -11.62 -1.78
N HIS A 501 -2.93 -11.69 -0.57
CA HIS A 501 -2.19 -11.53 0.68
C HIS A 501 -1.01 -12.48 0.79
N ALA A 502 -1.21 -13.76 0.48
CA ALA A 502 -0.14 -14.75 0.54
C ALA A 502 0.97 -14.46 -0.47
N THR A 503 0.61 -14.04 -1.69
CA THR A 503 1.57 -13.67 -2.73
C THR A 503 2.39 -12.45 -2.35
N PHE A 504 1.74 -11.37 -1.89
CA PHE A 504 2.46 -10.20 -1.38
C PHE A 504 3.31 -10.53 -0.15
N GLY A 505 2.81 -11.35 0.77
CA GLY A 505 3.54 -11.78 1.96
C GLY A 505 4.78 -12.59 1.60
N GLY A 506 4.64 -13.59 0.73
CA GLY A 506 5.76 -14.37 0.19
C GLY A 506 6.80 -13.46 -0.45
N ALA A 507 6.38 -12.53 -1.30
CA ALA A 507 7.28 -11.57 -1.96
C ALA A 507 7.98 -10.64 -0.95
N LEU A 508 7.25 -10.08 0.01
CA LEU A 508 7.81 -9.19 1.03
C LEU A 508 8.89 -9.90 1.86
N PHE A 509 8.52 -11.04 2.47
CA PHE A 509 9.36 -11.73 3.43
C PHE A 509 10.57 -12.37 2.77
N GLU A 510 10.44 -12.85 1.53
CA GLU A 510 11.57 -13.30 0.73
C GLU A 510 12.49 -12.14 0.31
N ALA A 511 11.92 -11.00 -0.16
CA ALA A 511 12.72 -9.83 -0.51
C ALA A 511 13.51 -9.30 0.70
N MET A 512 12.91 -9.24 1.89
CA MET A 512 13.62 -8.88 3.11
C MET A 512 14.72 -9.90 3.46
N THR A 513 14.48 -11.19 3.27
CA THR A 513 15.47 -12.26 3.48
C THR A 513 16.70 -12.07 2.59
N GLN A 514 16.52 -11.68 1.33
CA GLN A 514 17.62 -11.48 0.39
C GLN A 514 18.32 -10.12 0.53
N LEU A 515 17.60 -9.09 0.96
CA LEU A 515 18.13 -7.73 1.06
C LEU A 515 18.84 -7.45 2.39
N LEU A 516 18.42 -8.10 3.46
CA LEU A 516 18.93 -7.83 4.81
C LEU A 516 20.01 -8.86 5.16
N PRO A 517 21.10 -8.44 5.81
CA PRO A 517 22.12 -9.38 6.26
C PRO A 517 21.51 -10.32 7.32
N LEU A 518 21.86 -11.60 7.34
CA LEU A 518 21.42 -12.47 8.43
C LEU A 518 21.96 -11.93 9.77
N PRO A 519 21.11 -11.77 10.80
CA PRO A 519 21.58 -11.35 12.11
C PRO A 519 22.48 -12.43 12.73
N PRO A 520 23.36 -12.08 13.68
CA PRO A 520 24.27 -13.05 14.31
C PRO A 520 23.56 -14.24 14.97
N SER A 521 22.30 -14.06 15.41
CA SER A 521 21.46 -15.13 15.94
C SER A 521 21.02 -16.15 14.89
N GLY A 522 21.10 -15.82 13.60
CA GLY A 522 20.47 -16.56 12.50
C GLY A 522 18.93 -16.40 12.44
N GLU A 523 18.32 -15.79 13.45
CA GLU A 523 16.87 -15.61 13.56
C GLU A 523 16.42 -14.25 12.99
N THR A 524 15.54 -14.24 11.99
CA THR A 524 14.93 -13.01 11.46
C THR A 524 13.71 -12.55 12.29
N ARG A 525 13.86 -12.56 13.61
CA ARG A 525 12.83 -12.17 14.57
C ARG A 525 12.55 -10.67 14.47
N PHE A 526 11.29 -10.26 14.58
CA PHE A 526 10.93 -8.85 14.56
C PHE A 526 9.64 -8.55 15.32
N LYS A 527 9.50 -7.29 15.73
CA LYS A 527 8.26 -6.77 16.34
C LYS A 527 7.51 -5.82 15.42
N PHE A 528 6.19 -5.88 15.48
CA PHE A 528 5.32 -5.04 14.64
C PHE A 528 3.98 -4.76 15.32
N VAL A 529 3.47 -3.54 15.08
CA VAL A 529 2.12 -3.10 15.48
C VAL A 529 1.32 -2.86 14.20
N SER A 530 0.25 -3.63 14.04
CA SER A 530 -0.72 -3.44 12.95
C SER A 530 -1.62 -2.25 13.25
N ASP A 531 -2.00 -1.47 12.23
CA ASP A 531 -3.02 -0.43 12.41
C ASP A 531 -4.40 -1.01 12.70
N GLU A 532 -4.62 -2.29 12.42
CA GLU A 532 -5.81 -2.99 12.89
C GLU A 532 -5.84 -3.09 14.43
N TYR A 533 -4.73 -2.89 15.14
CA TYR A 533 -4.61 -2.94 16.61
C TYR A 533 -3.59 -1.92 17.13
N ASN A 534 -3.70 -0.66 16.71
CA ASN A 534 -2.81 0.44 17.12
C ASN A 534 -3.35 1.28 18.28
N GLY A 535 -4.50 0.92 18.87
CA GLY A 535 -5.15 1.70 19.94
C GLY A 535 -5.97 2.90 19.45
N LEU A 536 -6.02 3.16 18.14
CA LEU A 536 -6.69 4.32 17.55
C LEU A 536 -7.88 3.92 16.66
N ASN A 537 -7.72 2.84 15.90
CA ASN A 537 -8.74 2.37 14.96
C ASN A 537 -9.86 1.59 15.67
N ARG A 538 -11.01 1.50 14.99
CA ARG A 538 -12.20 0.81 15.46
C ARG A 538 -12.54 -0.34 14.52
N GLY A 539 -13.08 -1.41 15.09
CA GLY A 539 -13.56 -2.53 14.31
C GLY A 539 -14.91 -2.24 13.63
N PRO A 540 -15.46 -3.23 12.91
CA PRO A 540 -16.62 -3.07 12.04
C PRO A 540 -17.90 -2.64 12.78
N LEU A 541 -18.02 -2.94 14.08
CA LEU A 541 -19.17 -2.57 14.92
C LEU A 541 -18.88 -1.31 15.77
N GLY A 542 -17.79 -0.60 15.47
CA GLY A 542 -17.37 0.60 16.19
C GLY A 542 -16.61 0.30 17.50
N GLU A 543 -16.38 -0.97 17.81
CA GLU A 543 -15.61 -1.40 18.98
C GLU A 543 -14.18 -0.88 18.90
N ALA A 544 -13.65 -0.38 20.02
CA ALA A 544 -12.28 0.11 20.08
C ALA A 544 -11.30 -1.05 19.93
N ARG A 545 -10.27 -0.90 19.09
CA ARG A 545 -9.21 -1.88 18.98
C ARG A 545 -7.99 -1.44 19.79
N PRO A 546 -7.55 -2.22 20.80
CA PRO A 546 -6.45 -1.82 21.66
C PRO A 546 -5.12 -1.81 20.90
N TYR A 547 -4.12 -1.18 21.51
CA TYR A 547 -2.73 -1.26 21.04
C TYR A 547 -2.16 -2.64 21.37
N VAL A 548 -1.71 -3.39 20.36
CA VAL A 548 -1.07 -4.70 20.55
C VAL A 548 0.19 -4.78 19.68
N GLU A 549 1.36 -4.83 20.32
CA GLU A 549 2.61 -5.17 19.66
C GLU A 549 2.76 -6.69 19.57
N ARG A 550 3.07 -7.18 18.37
CA ARG A 550 3.31 -8.59 18.10
C ARG A 550 4.79 -8.83 17.82
N GLU A 551 5.27 -9.96 18.30
CA GLU A 551 6.58 -10.50 17.96
C GLU A 551 6.41 -11.73 17.06
N PHE A 552 7.22 -11.80 16.01
CA PHE A 552 7.28 -12.91 15.07
C PHE A 552 8.65 -13.56 15.18
N ALA A 553 8.67 -14.90 15.24
CA ALA A 553 9.89 -15.68 15.38
C ALA A 553 10.79 -15.60 14.13
N SER A 554 10.18 -15.48 12.95
CA SER A 554 10.90 -15.37 11.67
C SER A 554 10.02 -14.72 10.60
N PHE A 555 10.64 -14.36 9.48
CA PHE A 555 9.94 -13.88 8.29
C PHE A 555 9.04 -14.98 7.69
N GLU A 556 9.50 -16.24 7.72
CA GLU A 556 8.70 -17.39 7.31
C GLU A 556 7.46 -17.58 8.17
N ALA A 557 7.60 -17.48 9.50
CA ALA A 557 6.46 -17.58 10.42
C ALA A 557 5.44 -16.45 10.18
N ALA A 558 5.92 -15.24 9.89
CA ALA A 558 5.04 -14.11 9.56
C ALA A 558 4.34 -14.30 8.20
N ALA A 559 5.03 -14.84 7.18
CA ALA A 559 4.43 -15.16 5.88
C ALA A 559 3.33 -16.23 6.03
N ALA A 560 3.60 -17.28 6.80
CA ALA A 560 2.64 -18.34 7.08
C ALA A 560 1.42 -17.83 7.86
N GLU A 561 1.62 -17.01 8.90
CA GLU A 561 0.50 -16.40 9.65
C GLU A 561 -0.32 -15.44 8.77
N ASN A 562 0.33 -14.64 7.92
CA ASN A 562 -0.33 -13.76 6.95
C ASN A 562 -1.21 -14.56 5.98
N ALA A 563 -0.72 -15.66 5.40
CA ALA A 563 -1.53 -16.51 4.55
C ALA A 563 -2.67 -17.18 5.34
N ARG A 564 -2.37 -17.74 6.53
CA ARG A 564 -3.34 -18.42 7.39
C ARG A 564 -4.47 -17.50 7.86
N SER A 565 -4.16 -16.21 8.06
CA SER A 565 -5.14 -15.19 8.44
C SER A 565 -6.38 -15.19 7.54
N ARG A 566 -6.20 -15.47 6.26
CA ARG A 566 -7.26 -15.43 5.25
C ARG A 566 -8.22 -16.61 5.35
N ILE A 567 -7.75 -17.74 5.85
CA ILE A 567 -8.53 -18.95 6.12
C ILE A 567 -9.35 -18.74 7.40
N TRP A 568 -8.75 -18.14 8.45
CA TRP A 568 -9.49 -17.75 9.66
C TRP A 568 -10.59 -16.71 9.39
N LEU A 569 -10.39 -15.82 8.41
CA LEU A 569 -11.44 -14.92 7.91
C LEU A 569 -12.48 -15.63 7.03
N GLY A 570 -12.24 -16.88 6.60
CA GLY A 570 -13.17 -17.65 5.76
C GLY A 570 -13.27 -17.19 4.30
N ILE A 571 -12.27 -16.48 3.79
CA ILE A 571 -12.32 -15.85 2.45
C ILE A 571 -11.35 -16.47 1.44
N HIS A 572 -10.50 -17.40 1.88
CA HIS A 572 -9.55 -18.14 1.06
C HIS A 572 -9.45 -19.60 1.50
N TRP A 573 -8.96 -20.45 0.60
CA TRP A 573 -8.58 -21.84 0.89
C TRP A 573 -7.12 -21.92 1.38
N GLN A 574 -6.73 -22.98 2.08
CA GLN A 574 -5.32 -23.11 2.53
C GLN A 574 -4.36 -23.22 1.34
N PHE A 575 -4.70 -23.98 0.29
CA PHE A 575 -3.91 -24.01 -0.95
C PHE A 575 -3.79 -22.65 -1.66
N ASP A 576 -4.74 -21.71 -1.50
CA ASP A 576 -4.58 -20.33 -2.01
C ASP A 576 -3.41 -19.64 -1.31
N GLY A 577 -3.23 -19.95 -0.03
CA GLY A 577 -2.19 -19.42 0.83
C GLY A 577 -0.82 -20.02 0.52
N ASP A 578 -0.74 -21.35 0.50
CA ASP A 578 0.52 -22.08 0.28
C ASP A 578 1.11 -21.75 -1.10
N ASP A 579 0.32 -21.94 -2.16
CA ASP A 579 0.77 -21.70 -3.53
C ASP A 579 1.03 -20.21 -3.80
N GLY A 580 0.31 -19.32 -3.08
CA GLY A 580 0.55 -17.88 -3.12
C GLY A 580 1.88 -17.49 -2.49
N ILE A 581 2.24 -18.03 -1.33
CA ILE A 581 3.56 -17.80 -0.71
C ILE A 581 4.67 -18.22 -1.68
N ASP A 582 4.55 -19.40 -2.27
CA ASP A 582 5.56 -19.92 -3.19
C ASP A 582 5.69 -19.05 -4.45
N GLN A 583 4.57 -18.62 -5.05
CA GLN A 583 4.60 -17.65 -6.14
C GLN A 583 5.31 -16.35 -5.75
N GLY A 584 4.95 -15.76 -4.60
CA GLY A 584 5.56 -14.52 -4.11
C GLY A 584 7.07 -14.67 -3.88
N ARG A 585 7.50 -15.82 -3.36
CA ARG A 585 8.92 -16.14 -3.13
C ARG A 585 9.71 -16.15 -4.44
N GLU A 586 9.20 -16.82 -5.47
CA GLU A 586 9.91 -16.88 -6.76
C GLU A 586 9.97 -15.51 -7.44
N ILE A 587 8.90 -14.72 -7.34
CA ILE A 587 8.89 -13.32 -7.83
C ILE A 587 10.00 -12.51 -7.14
N ALA A 588 10.11 -12.55 -5.82
CA ALA A 588 11.13 -11.80 -5.11
C ALA A 588 12.56 -12.25 -5.49
N LYS A 589 12.81 -13.55 -5.65
CA LYS A 589 14.11 -14.06 -6.14
C LYS A 589 14.48 -13.49 -7.51
N ASP A 590 13.55 -13.48 -8.45
CA ASP A 590 13.82 -12.96 -9.79
C ASP A 590 14.08 -11.45 -9.75
N VAL A 591 13.19 -10.69 -9.10
CA VAL A 591 13.32 -9.23 -8.98
C VAL A 591 14.63 -8.82 -8.29
N ILE A 592 14.94 -9.39 -7.13
CA ILE A 592 16.14 -9.03 -6.36
C ILE A 592 17.43 -9.48 -7.07
N GLY A 593 17.37 -10.63 -7.78
CA GLY A 593 18.49 -11.17 -8.54
C GLY A 593 18.86 -10.36 -9.78
N THR A 594 17.95 -9.54 -10.31
CA THR A 594 18.12 -8.86 -11.60
C THR A 594 18.08 -7.34 -11.52
N THR A 595 17.42 -6.77 -10.50
CA THR A 595 17.05 -5.35 -10.48
C THR A 595 17.81 -4.59 -9.39
N LEU A 596 18.23 -3.35 -9.70
CA LEU A 596 18.94 -2.43 -8.79
C LEU A 596 20.16 -3.06 -8.10
N LEU A 597 20.98 -3.84 -8.82
CA LEU A 597 22.12 -4.56 -8.24
C LEU A 597 23.18 -3.59 -7.69
N LYS A 598 24.00 -4.04 -6.74
CA LYS A 598 25.19 -3.31 -6.28
C LYS A 598 26.19 -3.15 -7.44
N ILE A 599 26.90 -2.01 -7.49
CA ILE A 599 27.98 -1.74 -8.44
C ILE A 599 29.32 -2.07 -7.80
#